data_AF-A0A9N9HS49-F1
#
_entry.id   AF-A0A9N9HS49-F1
#
_cell.length_a   1.000
_cell.length_b   1.000
_cell.length_c   1.000
_cell.angle_alpha   90.00
_cell.angle_beta   90.00
_cell.angle_gamma   90.00
#
_symmetry.space_group_name_H-M   'P 1'
#
loop_
_entity.id
_entity.type
_entity.pdbx_description
1 polymer ?
#
loop_
_entity_poly.entity_id
_entity_poly.type
_entity_poly.pdbx_seq_one_letter_code
_entity_poly.pdbx_strand_id
1 'polypeptide(L)'
;NPPRPQNSWIIFRKDYEATLRRRSSDVKQEVKHTAHECSLKWRQLSSEVKHFFKILEKIACENHKRIYPNYKYKPKNAKNSNCKKFIFREQKKYPVSPLSPSLTSIRTDIVTTTIDTLPSVINANSSTLPPTINDDA
;
A
#
# COMPACT_ATOMS: atom_id res chain seq x y z
N ASN A 1 -22.90 7.33 -1.97
CA ASN A 1 -22.91 6.03 -1.28
C ASN A 1 -21.52 5.71 -0.77
N PRO A 2 -21.32 5.60 0.56
CA PRO A 2 -20.04 5.19 1.13
C PRO A 2 -19.59 3.81 0.59
N PRO A 3 -18.26 3.57 0.49
CA PRO A 3 -17.74 2.30 0.03
C PRO A 3 -18.06 1.17 1.02
N ARG A 4 -17.96 -0.08 0.55
CA ARG A 4 -18.10 -1.26 1.41
C ARG A 4 -16.86 -1.40 2.32
N PRO A 5 -17.00 -1.93 3.54
CA PRO A 5 -15.82 -2.35 4.30
C PRO A 5 -15.02 -3.39 3.50
N GLN A 6 -13.69 -3.33 3.64
CA GLN A 6 -12.78 -4.23 2.93
C GLN A 6 -12.71 -5.58 3.67
N ASN A 7 -12.90 -6.68 2.94
CA ASN A 7 -12.69 -8.02 3.48
C ASN A 7 -11.19 -8.40 3.46
N SER A 8 -10.84 -9.52 4.11
CA SER A 8 -9.46 -10.01 4.19
C SER A 8 -8.80 -10.16 2.82
N TRP A 9 -9.55 -10.67 1.85
CA TRP A 9 -9.09 -10.87 0.48
C TRP A 9 -8.69 -9.56 -0.23
N ILE A 10 -9.55 -8.55 -0.13
CA ILE A 10 -9.30 -7.24 -0.73
C ILE A 10 -8.08 -6.56 -0.08
N ILE A 11 -7.90 -6.72 1.23
CA ILE A 11 -6.73 -6.19 1.95
C ILE A 11 -5.44 -6.85 1.44
N PHE A 12 -5.40 -8.19 1.41
CA PHE A 12 -4.25 -8.93 0.87
C PHE A 12 -3.92 -8.55 -0.56
N ARG A 13 -4.94 -8.47 -1.44
CA ARG A 13 -4.70 -8.14 -2.85
C ARG A 13 -4.02 -6.78 -3.00
N LYS A 14 -4.43 -5.79 -2.20
CA LYS A 14 -3.82 -4.44 -2.22
C LYS A 14 -2.38 -4.45 -1.73
N ASP A 15 -2.09 -5.26 -0.70
CA ASP A 15 -0.73 -5.47 -0.20
C ASP A 15 0.17 -6.14 -1.25
N TYR A 16 -0.34 -7.19 -1.91
CA TYR A 16 0.36 -7.86 -3.00
C TYR A 16 0.61 -6.93 -4.18
N GLU A 17 -0.39 -6.19 -4.63
CA GLU A 17 -0.26 -5.18 -5.69
C GLU A 17 0.75 -4.08 -5.33
N ALA A 18 0.76 -3.62 -4.07
CA ALA A 18 1.74 -2.63 -3.60
C ALA A 18 3.16 -3.20 -3.62
N THR A 19 3.31 -4.47 -3.26
CA THR A 19 4.59 -5.17 -3.33
C THR A 19 5.07 -5.34 -4.77
N LEU A 20 4.17 -5.67 -5.71
CA LEU A 20 4.49 -5.74 -7.14
C LEU A 20 4.92 -4.38 -7.70
N ARG A 21 4.17 -3.30 -7.40
CA ARG A 21 4.54 -1.94 -7.83
C ARG A 21 5.91 -1.50 -7.33
N ARG A 22 6.27 -1.93 -6.11
CA ARG A 22 7.60 -1.64 -5.54
C ARG A 22 8.73 -2.39 -6.26
N ARG A 23 8.48 -3.63 -6.70
CA ARG A 23 9.46 -4.46 -7.41
C ARG A 23 9.58 -4.14 -8.90
N SER A 24 8.54 -3.56 -9.49
CA SER A 24 8.44 -3.32 -10.92
C SER A 24 7.85 -1.93 -11.15
N SER A 25 8.67 -0.89 -10.99
CA SER A 25 8.22 0.51 -11.11
C SER A 25 7.69 0.85 -12.50
N ASP A 26 8.21 0.19 -13.54
CA ASP A 26 8.01 0.62 -14.93
C ASP A 26 7.03 -0.26 -15.72
N VAL A 27 6.61 -1.41 -15.16
CA VAL A 27 5.74 -2.34 -15.88
C VAL A 27 4.29 -2.15 -15.45
N LYS A 28 3.46 -1.64 -16.36
CA LYS A 28 2.00 -1.60 -16.20
C LYS A 28 1.46 -3.03 -16.16
N GLN A 29 1.20 -3.54 -14.97
CA GLN A 29 0.57 -4.85 -14.80
C GLN A 29 -0.92 -4.76 -15.15
N GLU A 30 -1.40 -5.67 -16.00
CA GLU A 30 -2.83 -5.76 -16.28
C GLU A 30 -3.58 -6.20 -15.01
N VAL A 31 -4.66 -5.49 -14.68
CA VAL A 31 -5.49 -5.76 -13.48
C VAL A 31 -6.03 -7.20 -13.49
N LYS A 32 -6.40 -7.72 -14.66
CA LYS A 32 -6.92 -9.09 -14.79
C LYS A 32 -5.86 -10.13 -14.43
N HIS A 33 -4.67 -9.99 -15.01
CA HIS A 33 -3.55 -10.89 -14.74
C HIS A 33 -3.18 -10.87 -13.25
N THR A 34 -3.06 -9.67 -12.67
CA THR A 34 -2.73 -9.50 -11.25
C THR A 34 -3.78 -10.14 -10.34
N ALA A 35 -5.07 -9.97 -10.63
CA ALA A 35 -6.14 -10.57 -9.83
C ALA A 35 -6.13 -12.11 -9.89
N HIS A 36 -5.84 -12.69 -11.05
CA HIS A 36 -5.67 -14.13 -11.21
C HIS A 36 -4.50 -14.65 -10.37
N GLU A 37 -3.33 -14.03 -10.51
CA GLU A 37 -2.11 -14.40 -9.76
C GLU A 37 -2.31 -14.28 -8.26
N CYS A 38 -2.94 -13.20 -7.80
CA CYS A 38 -3.30 -13.06 -6.40
C CYS A 38 -4.12 -14.27 -5.94
N SER A 39 -5.15 -14.66 -6.70
CA SER A 39 -6.08 -15.71 -6.30
C SER A 39 -5.37 -17.05 -6.12
N LEU A 40 -4.39 -17.35 -6.98
CA LEU A 40 -3.53 -18.52 -6.83
C LEU A 40 -2.67 -18.42 -5.56
N LYS A 41 -2.01 -17.27 -5.34
CA LYS A 41 -1.19 -17.04 -4.16
C LYS A 41 -1.97 -17.14 -2.86
N TRP A 42 -3.18 -16.61 -2.81
CA TRP A 42 -4.08 -16.70 -1.65
C TRP A 42 -4.31 -18.15 -1.20
N ARG A 43 -4.56 -19.03 -2.18
CA ARG A 43 -4.85 -20.44 -1.90
C ARG A 43 -3.63 -21.10 -1.26
N GLN A 44 -2.43 -20.73 -1.70
CA GLN A 44 -1.14 -21.23 -1.21
C GLN A 44 -0.74 -20.67 0.17
N LEU A 45 -1.31 -19.56 0.64
CA LEU A 45 -0.97 -19.00 1.95
C LEU A 45 -1.35 -19.95 3.09
N SER A 46 -0.51 -19.96 4.14
CA SER A 46 -0.78 -20.67 5.38
C SER A 46 -2.04 -20.13 6.09
N SER A 47 -2.60 -20.96 6.97
CA SER A 47 -3.73 -20.58 7.82
C SER A 47 -3.43 -19.36 8.70
N GLU A 48 -2.21 -19.27 9.22
CA GLU A 48 -1.76 -18.16 10.06
C GLU A 48 -1.78 -16.83 9.32
N VAL A 49 -1.25 -16.79 8.09
CA VAL A 49 -1.27 -15.57 7.28
C VAL A 49 -2.69 -15.18 6.90
N LYS A 50 -3.55 -16.15 6.55
CA LYS A 50 -4.98 -15.90 6.32
C LYS A 50 -5.67 -15.36 7.57
N HIS A 51 -5.29 -15.84 8.75
CA HIS A 51 -5.78 -15.35 10.03
C HIS A 51 -5.37 -13.91 10.30
N PHE A 52 -4.12 -13.54 10.02
CA PHE A 52 -3.65 -12.16 10.10
C PHE A 52 -4.53 -11.21 9.25
N PHE A 53 -4.79 -11.54 7.99
CA PHE A 53 -5.69 -10.73 7.15
C PHE A 53 -7.14 -10.73 7.63
N LYS A 54 -7.59 -11.78 8.34
CA LYS A 54 -8.90 -11.81 8.98
C LYS A 54 -8.99 -10.86 10.17
N ILE A 55 -7.92 -10.69 10.93
CA ILE A 55 -7.83 -9.68 11.99
C ILE A 55 -7.91 -8.27 11.37
N LEU A 56 -7.18 -8.03 10.27
CA LEU A 56 -7.25 -6.75 9.56
C LEU A 56 -8.66 -6.45 9.03
N GLU A 57 -9.38 -7.46 8.52
CA GLU A 57 -10.79 -7.31 8.14
C GLU A 57 -11.67 -6.85 9.30
N LYS A 58 -11.48 -7.42 10.50
CA LYS A 58 -12.24 -6.99 11.69
C LYS A 58 -11.97 -5.52 12.01
N ILE A 59 -10.70 -5.12 12.01
CA ILE A 59 -10.30 -3.72 12.25
C ILE A 59 -10.90 -2.78 11.18
N ALA A 60 -10.89 -3.21 9.91
CA ALA A 60 -11.50 -2.44 8.81
C ALA A 60 -13.02 -2.28 8.99
N CYS A 61 -13.71 -3.33 9.43
CA CYS A 61 -15.13 -3.28 9.75
C CYS A 61 -15.43 -2.33 10.91
N GLU A 62 -14.67 -2.41 12.01
CA GLU A 62 -14.88 -1.52 13.17
C GLU A 62 -14.62 -0.06 12.83
N ASN A 63 -13.54 0.22 12.10
CA ASN A 63 -13.27 1.58 11.60
C ASN A 63 -14.37 2.06 10.66
N HIS A 64 -14.89 1.19 9.80
CA HIS A 64 -15.98 1.53 8.88
C HIS A 64 -17.28 1.85 9.64
N LYS A 65 -17.64 1.07 10.66
CA LYS A 65 -18.80 1.36 11.53
C LYS A 65 -18.66 2.71 12.23
N ARG A 66 -17.45 3.03 12.74
CA ARG A 66 -17.17 4.32 13.39
C ARG A 66 -17.29 5.50 12.43
N ILE A 67 -16.79 5.36 11.20
CA ILE A 67 -16.82 6.43 10.18
C ILE A 67 -18.21 6.54 9.54
N TYR A 68 -18.94 5.43 9.40
CA TYR A 68 -20.24 5.35 8.74
C TYR A 68 -21.27 4.64 9.63
N PRO A 69 -21.71 5.26 10.75
CA PRO A 69 -22.58 4.62 11.74
C PRO A 69 -23.93 4.16 11.16
N ASN A 70 -24.45 4.90 10.17
CA ASN A 70 -25.73 4.60 9.51
C ASN A 70 -25.56 3.84 8.19
N TYR A 71 -24.42 3.18 7.98
CA TYR A 71 -24.18 2.44 6.75
C TYR A 71 -25.14 1.26 6.60
N LYS A 72 -25.84 1.21 5.46
CA LYS A 72 -26.62 0.05 5.05
C LYS A 72 -26.24 -0.34 3.62
N TYR A 73 -25.82 -1.58 3.43
CA TYR A 73 -25.54 -2.11 2.12
C TYR A 73 -26.82 -2.20 1.28
N LYS A 74 -26.83 -1.51 0.14
CA LYS A 74 -27.94 -1.53 -0.84
C LYS A 74 -27.37 -1.95 -2.20
N PRO A 75 -27.43 -3.24 -2.58
CA PRO A 75 -27.04 -3.66 -3.92
C PRO A 75 -27.92 -2.95 -4.94
N LYS A 76 -27.32 -2.45 -6.01
CA LYS A 76 -28.09 -2.02 -7.19
C LYS A 76 -28.41 -3.27 -7.98
N ASN A 77 -29.69 -3.64 -8.06
CA ASN A 77 -30.13 -4.70 -8.95
C ASN A 77 -29.93 -4.21 -10.39
N ALA A 78 -28.89 -4.72 -11.06
CA ALA A 78 -28.72 -4.51 -12.49
C ALA A 78 -29.82 -5.30 -13.20
N LYS A 79 -30.99 -4.68 -13.40
CA LYS A 79 -32.02 -5.22 -14.30
C LYS A 79 -31.38 -5.29 -15.69
N ASN A 80 -31.12 -6.50 -16.20
CA ASN A 80 -30.76 -6.85 -17.57
C ASN A 80 -30.29 -5.68 -18.46
N SER A 81 -29.21 -4.99 -18.09
CA SER A 81 -28.48 -4.21 -19.08
C SER A 81 -27.60 -5.23 -19.78
N ASN A 82 -27.97 -5.62 -21.01
CA ASN A 82 -27.12 -6.34 -21.95
C ASN A 82 -25.66 -6.09 -21.61
N CYS A 83 -24.93 -7.16 -21.27
CA CYS A 83 -23.54 -7.12 -20.79
C CYS A 83 -22.70 -6.31 -21.79
N LYS A 84 -22.66 -4.98 -21.60
CA LYS A 84 -21.81 -4.09 -22.38
C LYS A 84 -20.43 -4.49 -21.90
N LYS A 85 -19.74 -5.27 -22.73
CA LYS A 85 -18.33 -5.62 -22.53
C LYS A 85 -17.64 -4.35 -22.03
N PHE A 86 -17.09 -4.40 -20.82
CA PHE A 86 -16.29 -3.29 -20.29
C PHE A 86 -15.05 -3.19 -21.18
N ILE A 87 -15.18 -2.48 -22.30
CA ILE A 87 -14.06 -2.09 -23.13
C ILE A 87 -13.33 -1.02 -22.31
N PHE A 88 -12.12 -1.35 -21.87
CA PHE A 88 -11.20 -0.37 -21.33
C PHE A 88 -11.00 0.68 -22.43
N ARG A 89 -11.63 1.85 -22.25
CA ARG A 89 -11.45 2.96 -23.18
C ARG A 89 -10.05 3.49 -22.92
N GLU A 90 -9.09 3.01 -23.71
CA GLU A 90 -7.77 3.58 -23.75
C GLU A 90 -7.94 5.09 -23.92
N GLN A 91 -7.41 5.87 -22.99
CA GLN A 91 -7.43 7.31 -23.13
C GLN A 91 -6.64 7.63 -24.39
N LYS A 92 -7.32 8.12 -25.43
CA LYS A 92 -6.65 8.66 -26.61
C LYS A 92 -5.57 9.61 -26.08
N LYS A 93 -4.30 9.30 -26.35
CA LYS A 93 -3.23 10.29 -26.22
C LYS A 93 -3.63 11.44 -27.12
N TYR A 94 -4.13 12.53 -26.55
CA TYR A 94 -4.36 13.73 -27.32
C TYR A 94 -3.02 14.13 -27.95
N PRO A 95 -2.97 14.44 -29.25
CA PRO A 95 -1.77 15.00 -29.83
C PRO A 95 -1.47 16.28 -29.06
N VAL A 96 -0.30 16.33 -28.41
CA VAL A 96 0.24 17.57 -27.88
C VAL A 96 0.47 18.48 -29.08
N SER A 97 -0.51 19.33 -29.37
CA SER A 97 -0.28 20.50 -30.23
C SER A 97 0.75 21.37 -29.51
N PRO A 98 1.92 21.62 -30.11
CA PRO A 98 2.89 22.52 -29.54
C PRO A 98 2.37 23.94 -29.74
N LEU A 99 2.14 24.65 -28.64
CA LEU A 99 2.24 26.10 -28.43
C LEU A 99 1.19 26.56 -27.40
N SER A 100 1.62 26.71 -26.15
CA SER A 100 1.70 28.04 -25.54
C SER A 100 2.55 27.97 -24.26
N PRO A 101 3.47 28.94 -24.03
CA PRO A 101 4.50 28.89 -22.99
C PRO A 101 4.09 29.53 -21.66
N SER A 102 4.89 29.26 -20.62
CA SER A 102 4.96 29.96 -19.31
C SER A 102 3.87 29.56 -18.29
N LEU A 103 4.18 29.10 -17.07
CA LEU A 103 4.98 29.77 -16.05
C LEU A 103 6.03 28.85 -15.39
N THR A 104 7.30 29.15 -15.65
CA THR A 104 8.42 28.77 -14.78
C THR A 104 8.61 29.86 -13.73
N SER A 105 8.38 29.54 -12.46
CA SER A 105 9.16 30.11 -11.36
C SER A 105 8.87 29.30 -10.10
N ILE A 106 9.73 28.33 -9.80
CA ILE A 106 9.89 27.87 -8.41
C ILE A 106 11.38 27.95 -8.12
N ARG A 107 11.72 28.89 -7.24
CA ARG A 107 13.05 29.19 -6.73
C ARG A 107 13.76 27.92 -6.27
N THR A 108 14.96 27.71 -6.78
CA THR A 108 15.98 26.84 -6.22
C THR A 108 16.77 27.62 -5.16
N ASP A 109 16.50 27.41 -3.88
CA ASP A 109 17.41 27.83 -2.80
C ASP A 109 17.18 26.93 -1.57
N ILE A 110 17.73 25.71 -1.56
CA ILE A 110 18.15 25.09 -0.29
C ILE A 110 19.61 24.68 -0.44
N VAL A 111 20.41 25.49 0.23
CA VAL A 111 21.85 25.47 0.41
C VAL A 111 22.33 24.10 0.92
N THR A 112 23.29 23.52 0.21
CA THR A 112 24.14 22.43 0.67
C THR A 112 24.96 22.93 1.86
N THR A 113 24.63 22.48 3.08
CA THR A 113 25.49 22.71 4.25
C THR A 113 26.31 21.45 4.51
N THR A 114 27.57 21.56 4.11
CA THR A 114 28.71 20.72 4.47
C THR A 114 28.78 20.55 5.98
N ILE A 115 28.72 19.31 6.48
CA ILE A 115 29.21 19.00 7.84
C ILE A 115 30.31 17.97 7.68
N ASP A 116 31.51 18.49 7.46
CA ASP A 116 32.74 17.80 7.76
C ASP A 116 33.61 18.78 8.55
N THR A 117 33.59 18.65 9.88
CA THR A 117 34.65 19.10 10.80
C THR A 117 34.36 18.47 12.17
N LEU A 118 35.10 17.40 12.45
CA LEU A 118 35.31 16.87 13.80
C LEU A 118 36.10 17.90 14.63
N PRO A 119 35.90 17.93 15.97
CA PRO A 119 37.07 17.56 16.77
C PRO A 119 36.74 16.62 17.93
N SER A 120 37.62 15.62 18.07
CA SER A 120 37.81 14.79 19.25
C SER A 120 38.07 15.60 20.52
N VAL A 121 37.34 15.34 21.61
CA VAL A 121 37.83 15.41 22.99
C VAL A 121 37.06 14.39 23.87
N ILE A 122 37.71 13.25 24.12
CA ILE A 122 37.75 12.42 25.36
C ILE A 122 36.71 12.70 26.46
N ASN A 123 35.97 11.66 26.89
CA ASN A 123 36.17 11.13 28.23
C ASN A 123 35.72 9.66 28.35
N ALA A 124 36.58 8.86 28.98
CA ALA A 124 36.36 7.47 29.35
C ALA A 124 35.32 7.34 30.46
N ASN A 125 34.65 6.19 30.54
CA ASN A 125 34.69 5.29 31.70
C ASN A 125 33.72 4.10 31.54
N SER A 126 34.32 2.90 31.46
CA SER A 126 33.93 1.65 32.13
C SER A 126 32.54 1.07 31.81
N SER A 127 32.43 0.04 30.97
CA SER A 127 32.70 -1.36 31.29
C SER A 127 32.04 -1.81 32.60
N THR A 128 30.96 -2.59 32.52
CA THR A 128 30.67 -3.77 33.37
C THR A 128 29.40 -4.47 32.86
N LEU A 129 29.57 -5.72 32.39
CA LEU A 129 28.51 -6.71 32.17
C LEU A 129 28.05 -7.30 33.51
N PRO A 130 26.77 -7.61 33.74
CA PRO A 130 26.38 -8.51 34.82
C PRO A 130 26.54 -9.99 34.42
N PRO A 131 27.02 -10.86 35.33
CA PRO A 131 27.32 -12.26 35.05
C PRO A 131 26.08 -13.17 35.06
N THR A 132 26.14 -14.19 34.20
CA THR A 132 25.31 -15.40 34.20
C THR A 132 25.51 -16.18 35.49
N ILE A 133 24.42 -16.47 36.22
CA ILE A 133 24.41 -17.46 37.30
C ILE A 133 23.74 -18.72 36.74
N ASN A 134 24.55 -19.75 36.54
CA ASN A 134 24.11 -21.14 36.47
C ASN A 134 24.11 -21.66 37.92
N ASP A 135 22.98 -22.19 38.38
CA ASP A 135 22.94 -23.06 39.56
C ASP A 135 22.41 -24.43 39.10
N ASP A 136 23.35 -25.37 38.94
CA ASP A 136 23.11 -26.81 38.98
C ASP A 136 23.25 -27.25 40.44
N ALA A 137 22.24 -27.93 40.97
CA ALA A 137 22.31 -28.80 42.14
C ALA A 137 21.34 -29.97 41.97
#